data_AF-A0A1X1MS38-F1
#
_entry.id   AF-A0A1X1MS38-F1
#
_cell.length_a   1.000
_cell.length_b   1.000
_cell.length_c   1.000
_cell.angle_alpha   90.00
_cell.angle_beta   90.00
_cell.angle_gamma   90.00
#
_symmetry.space_group_name_H-M   'P 1'
#
loop_
_entity.id
_entity.type
_entity.pdbx_description
1 polymer ?
#
loop_
_entity_poly.entity_id
_entity_poly.type
_entity_poly.pdbx_seq_one_letter_code
_entity_poly.pdbx_strand_id
1 'polypeptide(L)'
;MSKSYDTVYNRHIRLARQAAKGLYGYERAKVIRDYFDDAGHPHAGWTFNQMAMNRTSDYQFAIDLMKDLANLCALNEACLADDAM
;
A
#
# COMPACT_ATOMS: atom_id res chain seq x y z
N MET A 1 -18.29 -7.91 -12.60
CA MET A 1 -17.31 -8.87 -12.05
C MET A 1 -16.79 -8.27 -10.76
N SER A 2 -17.14 -8.88 -9.61
CA SER A 2 -16.45 -8.59 -8.35
C SER A 2 -14.94 -8.75 -8.59
N LYS A 3 -14.14 -7.74 -8.21
CA LYS A 3 -12.69 -7.82 -8.40
C LYS A 3 -12.17 -8.72 -7.29
N SER A 4 -11.65 -9.89 -7.65
CA SER A 4 -10.94 -10.75 -6.70
C SER A 4 -9.86 -9.96 -5.96
N TYR A 5 -9.69 -10.24 -4.66
CA TYR A 5 -8.66 -9.66 -3.80
C TYR A 5 -7.30 -9.57 -4.50
N ASP A 6 -6.85 -10.64 -5.17
CA ASP A 6 -5.56 -10.68 -5.87
C ASP A 6 -5.46 -9.65 -6.99
N THR A 7 -6.57 -9.37 -7.67
CA THR A 7 -6.62 -8.39 -8.75
C THR A 7 -6.48 -6.97 -8.20
N VAL A 8 -7.15 -6.68 -7.09
CA VAL A 8 -7.06 -5.38 -6.43
C VAL A 8 -5.66 -5.19 -5.84
N TYR A 9 -5.17 -6.18 -5.10
CA TYR A 9 -3.84 -6.18 -4.51
C TYR A 9 -2.75 -5.89 -5.55
N ASN A 10 -2.71 -6.67 -6.63
CA ASN A 10 -1.71 -6.51 -7.69
C ASN A 10 -1.83 -5.16 -8.40
N ARG A 11 -3.05 -4.60 -8.53
CA ARG A 11 -3.26 -3.25 -9.04
C ARG A 11 -2.60 -2.21 -8.12
N HIS A 12 -2.81 -2.26 -6.80
CA HIS A 12 -2.18 -1.32 -5.87
C HIS A 12 -0.66 -1.42 -5.90
N ILE A 13 -0.10 -2.63 -5.91
CA ILE A 13 1.36 -2.83 -6.00
C ILE A 13 1.92 -2.15 -7.27
N ARG A 14 1.26 -2.35 -8.42
CA ARG A 14 1.72 -1.75 -9.68
C ARG A 14 1.66 -0.23 -9.65
N LEU A 15 0.57 0.34 -9.16
CA LEU A 15 0.38 1.79 -9.09
C LEU A 15 1.32 2.45 -8.07
N ALA A 16 1.49 1.86 -6.89
CA ALA A 16 2.45 2.35 -5.89
C ALA A 16 3.89 2.32 -6.42
N ARG A 17 4.28 1.25 -7.14
CA ARG A 17 5.60 1.18 -7.81
C ARG A 17 5.78 2.26 -8.86
N GLN A 18 4.73 2.56 -9.62
CA GLN A 18 4.74 3.60 -10.64
C GLN A 18 4.86 4.99 -10.00
N ALA A 19 4.12 5.25 -8.92
CA ALA A 19 4.19 6.51 -8.17
C ALA A 19 5.61 6.75 -7.61
N ALA A 20 6.24 5.71 -7.05
CA ALA A 20 7.57 5.81 -6.47
C ALA A 20 8.71 5.47 -7.45
N LYS A 21 8.47 5.57 -8.77
CA LYS A 21 9.47 5.22 -9.80
C LYS A 21 10.64 6.21 -9.75
N GLY A 22 11.87 5.69 -9.76
CA GLY A 22 13.09 6.49 -9.68
C GLY A 22 13.44 6.99 -8.27
N LEU A 23 12.61 6.67 -7.27
CA LEU A 23 12.88 6.96 -5.86
C LEU A 23 13.44 5.72 -5.16
N TYR A 24 14.30 6.00 -4.17
CA TYR A 24 15.04 5.00 -3.40
C TYR A 24 14.97 5.28 -1.90
N GLY A 25 15.28 4.26 -1.11
CA GLY A 25 15.35 4.36 0.35
C GLY A 25 14.07 4.91 0.98
N TYR A 26 14.23 5.76 2.00
CA TYR A 26 13.12 6.29 2.79
C TYR A 26 12.17 7.20 1.98
N GLU A 27 12.67 7.93 0.98
CA GLU A 27 11.85 8.78 0.11
C GLU A 27 10.87 7.94 -0.72
N ARG A 28 11.31 6.75 -1.17
CA ARG A 28 10.44 5.79 -1.85
C ARG A 28 9.26 5.39 -0.95
N ALA A 29 9.53 5.14 0.33
CA ALA A 29 8.50 4.73 1.29
C ALA A 29 7.49 5.85 1.58
N LYS A 30 7.92 7.13 1.62
CA LYS A 30 7.01 8.27 1.78
C LYS A 30 6.01 8.36 0.63
N VAL A 31 6.48 8.29 -0.61
CA VAL A 31 5.60 8.35 -1.79
C VAL A 31 4.67 7.15 -1.89
N ILE A 32 5.13 5.97 -1.47
CA ILE A 32 4.25 4.80 -1.33
C ILE A 32 3.14 5.08 -0.31
N ARG A 33 3.47 5.62 0.86
CA ARG A 33 2.47 6.01 1.87
C ARG A 33 1.49 7.04 1.32
N ASP A 34 1.98 8.07 0.64
CA ASP A 34 1.12 9.12 0.06
C ASP A 34 0.14 8.53 -0.98
N TYR A 35 0.62 7.64 -1.86
CA TYR A 35 -0.25 6.93 -2.79
C TYR A 35 -1.39 6.17 -2.09
N PHE A 36 -1.11 5.50 -0.97
CA PHE A 36 -2.12 4.74 -0.25
C PHE A 36 -3.08 5.62 0.56
N ASP A 37 -2.61 6.76 1.05
CA ASP A 37 -3.47 7.80 1.65
C ASP A 37 -4.49 8.29 0.63
N ASP A 38 -4.04 8.63 -0.58
CA ASP A 38 -4.90 9.04 -1.70
C ASP A 38 -5.82 7.90 -2.19
N ALA A 39 -5.36 6.65 -2.09
CA ALA A 39 -6.16 5.47 -2.45
C ALA A 39 -7.20 5.08 -1.40
N GLY A 40 -7.35 5.85 -0.31
CA GLY A 40 -8.37 5.62 0.71
C GLY A 40 -7.97 4.59 1.78
N HIS A 41 -6.68 4.33 1.96
CA HIS A 41 -6.22 3.51 3.08
C HIS A 41 -6.54 4.21 4.41
N PRO A 42 -7.20 3.54 5.38
CA PRO A 42 -7.74 4.22 6.55
C PRO A 42 -6.68 4.88 7.44
N HIS A 43 -5.49 4.27 7.54
CA HIS A 43 -4.43 4.70 8.47
C HIS A 43 -3.02 4.65 7.87
N ALA A 44 -2.82 5.11 6.62
CA ALA A 44 -1.55 4.95 5.90
C ALA A 44 -0.36 5.58 6.65
N GLY A 45 -0.55 6.80 7.17
CA GLY A 45 0.47 7.51 7.95
C GLY A 45 0.80 6.82 9.29
N TRP A 46 -0.19 6.25 9.98
CA TRP A 46 0.06 5.52 11.22
C TRP A 46 0.87 4.24 10.95
N THR A 47 0.48 3.44 9.96
CA THR A 47 1.20 2.21 9.57
C THR A 47 2.65 2.54 9.18
N PHE A 48 2.84 3.59 8.38
CA PHE A 48 4.17 4.09 8.03
C PHE A 48 5.00 4.40 9.26
N ASN A 49 4.47 5.17 10.22
CA ASN A 49 5.19 5.56 11.42
C ASN A 49 5.57 4.35 12.29
N GLN A 50 4.65 3.40 12.48
CA GLN A 50 4.91 2.19 13.26
C GLN A 50 5.99 1.32 12.62
N MET A 51 5.93 1.11 11.32
CA MET A 51 6.92 0.32 10.60
C MET A 51 8.28 1.05 10.52
N ALA A 52 8.26 2.38 10.38
CA ALA A 52 9.48 3.19 10.30
C ALA A 52 10.29 3.18 11.59
N MET A 53 9.64 3.02 12.76
CA MET A 53 10.31 2.90 14.06
C MET A 53 11.21 1.67 14.16
N ASN A 54 10.83 0.58 13.50
CA ASN A 54 11.53 -0.70 13.57
C ASN A 54 12.35 -1.02 12.31
N ARG A 55 12.51 -0.05 11.40
CA ARG A 55 13.19 -0.30 10.12
C ARG A 55 14.70 -0.49 10.32
N THR A 56 15.23 -1.55 9.72
CA THR A 56 16.68 -1.82 9.67
C THR A 56 17.28 -1.56 8.29
N SER A 57 16.44 -1.51 7.26
CA SER A 57 16.81 -1.26 5.87
C SER A 57 15.72 -0.44 5.20
N ASP A 58 16.08 0.74 4.68
CA ASP A 58 15.13 1.59 3.97
C ASP A 58 14.62 0.94 2.67
N TYR A 59 15.45 0.11 2.02
CA TYR A 59 15.03 -0.64 0.83
C TYR A 59 13.96 -1.68 1.16
N GLN A 60 14.21 -2.50 2.19
CA GLN A 60 13.28 -3.55 2.58
C GLN A 60 12.00 -2.96 3.19
N PHE A 61 12.15 -1.90 3.99
CA PHE A 61 11.05 -1.14 4.56
C PHE A 61 10.07 -0.65 3.50
N ALA A 62 10.56 -0.04 2.41
CA ALA A 62 9.67 0.44 1.34
C ALA A 62 8.89 -0.71 0.66
N ILE A 63 9.49 -1.91 0.57
CA ILE A 63 8.83 -3.09 -0.01
C ILE A 63 7.75 -3.61 0.94
N ASP A 64 8.07 -3.75 2.22
CA ASP A 64 7.15 -4.32 3.21
C ASP A 64 5.98 -3.39 3.46
N LEU A 65 6.25 -2.08 3.61
CA LEU A 65 5.22 -1.05 3.73
C LEU A 65 4.22 -1.12 2.56
N MET A 66 4.72 -1.24 1.32
CA MET A 66 3.87 -1.33 0.14
C MET A 66 2.95 -2.56 0.17
N LYS A 67 3.46 -3.71 0.63
CA LYS A 67 2.69 -4.95 0.71
C LYS A 67 1.61 -4.85 1.79
N ASP A 68 1.93 -4.32 2.95
CA ASP A 68 1.00 -4.20 4.07
C ASP A 68 -0.15 -3.24 3.73
N LEU A 69 0.17 -2.06 3.19
CA LEU A 69 -0.84 -1.09 2.76
C LEU A 69 -1.70 -1.64 1.61
N ALA A 70 -1.10 -2.33 0.63
CA ALA A 70 -1.84 -2.97 -0.45
C ALA A 70 -2.79 -4.06 0.05
N ASN A 71 -2.37 -4.85 1.05
CA ASN A 71 -3.19 -5.91 1.64
C ASN A 71 -4.47 -5.33 2.24
N LEU A 72 -4.35 -4.29 3.08
CA LEU A 72 -5.51 -3.72 3.75
C LEU A 72 -6.47 -3.02 2.77
N CYS A 73 -5.95 -2.27 1.79
CA CYS A 73 -6.77 -1.70 0.72
C CYS A 73 -7.51 -2.79 -0.06
N ALA A 74 -6.82 -3.87 -0.44
CA ALA A 74 -7.42 -4.96 -1.20
C ALA A 74 -8.49 -5.71 -0.39
N LEU A 75 -8.28 -5.95 0.91
CA LEU A 75 -9.29 -6.54 1.78
C LEU A 75 -10.55 -5.66 1.85
N ASN A 76 -10.37 -4.35 2.07
CA ASN A 76 -11.50 -3.43 2.18
C ASN A 76 -12.27 -3.31 0.86
N GLU A 77 -11.57 -3.11 -0.26
CA GLU A 77 -12.22 -2.98 -1.57
C GLU A 77 -12.89 -4.28 -2.04
N ALA A 78 -12.28 -5.44 -1.78
CA ALA A 78 -12.87 -6.73 -2.14
C ALA A 78 -14.08 -7.06 -1.27
N CYS A 79 -14.01 -6.80 0.03
CA CYS A 79 -15.13 -7.02 0.96
C CYS A 79 -16.34 -6.12 0.62
N LEU A 80 -16.08 -4.83 0.35
CA LEU A 80 -17.13 -3.88 -0.07
C LEU A 80 -17.78 -4.26 -1.41
N ALA A 81 -17.10 -5.01 -2.28
CA ALA A 81 -17.67 -5.49 -3.53
C ALA A 81 -18.66 -6.65 -3.34
N ASP A 82 -18.54 -7.40 -2.24
CA ASP A 82 -19.40 -8.54 -1.92
C ASP A 82 -20.66 -8.10 -1.14
N ASP A 83 -20.57 -7.04 -0.31
CA ASP A 83 -21.70 -6.46 0.44
C ASP A 83 -22.68 -5.63 -0.42
N ALA A 84 -22.30 -5.31 -1.67
CA ALA A 84 -23.12 -4.53 -2.61
C ALA A 84 -24.00 -5.37 -3.55
N MET A 85 -24.07 -6.70 -3.33
CA MET A 85 -24.96 -7.64 -4.04
C MET A 85 -26.13 -8.09 -3.17
#